data_AF-A0A537EDR3-F1
#
_entry.id   AF-A0A537EDR3-F1
#
_cell.length_a   1.000
_cell.length_b   1.000
_cell.length_c   1.000
_cell.angle_alpha   90.00
_cell.angle_beta   90.00
_cell.angle_gamma   90.00
#
_symmetry.space_group_name_H-M   'P 1'
#
loop_
_entity.id
_entity.type
_entity.pdbx_description
1 polymer ?
#
loop_
_entity_poly.entity_id
_entity_poly.type
_entity_poly.pdbx_seq_one_letter_code
_entity_poly.pdbx_strand_id
1 'polypeptide(L)'
;MKEAQRNLDQRSLKAILLDEETKRIERLAVELIDRRLSKIWRTSQANTHVAAHASEKWAQEELSTLARHYRKFKEDTVQGIEPSNSPEKRKDNLLLRFVKDMPSIIGVDLKTHGPFTKEDIAVLPYENAESLIRQGTAVEIRPSRRDNG
;
A
#
# COMPACT_ATOMS: atom_id res chain seq x y z
N MET A 1 23.08 17.66 -13.27
CA MET A 1 23.25 19.01 -12.68
C MET A 1 24.27 19.02 -11.54
N LYS A 2 24.15 18.16 -10.50
CA LYS A 2 25.07 18.14 -9.35
C LYS A 2 26.54 17.88 -9.68
N GLU A 3 26.84 17.05 -10.69
CA GLU A 3 28.23 16.79 -11.11
C GLU A 3 28.87 17.96 -11.87
N ALA A 4 28.09 18.70 -12.66
CA ALA A 4 28.58 19.86 -13.41
C ALA A 4 28.88 21.08 -12.50
N GLN A 5 28.20 21.18 -11.36
CA GLN A 5 28.44 22.22 -10.34
C GLN A 5 29.69 21.95 -9.48
N ARG A 6 30.16 20.69 -9.41
CA ARG A 6 31.28 20.30 -8.54
C ARG A 6 32.64 20.82 -9.02
N ASN A 7 32.75 21.16 -10.31
CA ASN A 7 33.98 21.62 -10.96
C ASN A 7 33.97 23.13 -11.30
N LEU A 8 32.95 23.88 -10.88
CA LEU A 8 32.85 25.32 -11.13
C LEU A 8 33.33 26.12 -9.91
N ASP A 9 34.07 27.21 -10.17
CA ASP A 9 34.41 28.17 -9.13
C ASP A 9 33.13 28.80 -8.56
N GLN A 10 32.90 28.63 -7.26
CA GLN A 10 31.70 29.06 -6.56
C GLN A 10 31.50 30.59 -6.57
N ARG A 11 32.55 31.36 -6.87
CA ARG A 11 32.48 32.83 -7.02
C ARG A 11 32.22 33.30 -8.46
N SER A 12 32.19 32.39 -9.43
CA SER A 12 31.90 32.72 -10.81
C SER A 12 30.43 33.13 -10.99
N LEU A 13 30.18 34.18 -11.78
CA LEU A 13 28.82 34.57 -12.19
C LEU A 13 28.03 33.40 -12.79
N LYS A 14 28.71 32.50 -13.50
CA LYS A 14 28.11 31.29 -14.07
C LYS A 14 27.61 30.34 -12.99
N ALA A 15 28.34 30.17 -11.90
CA ALA A 15 27.94 29.30 -10.79
C ALA A 15 26.73 29.87 -10.06
N ILE A 16 26.71 31.19 -9.81
CA ILE A 16 25.59 31.89 -9.16
C ILE A 16 24.31 31.77 -10.01
N LEU A 17 24.42 32.01 -11.32
CA LEU A 17 23.28 31.94 -12.22
C LEU A 17 22.71 30.52 -12.32
N LEU A 18 23.57 29.49 -12.39
CA LEU A 18 23.15 28.10 -12.41
C LEU A 18 22.48 27.67 -11.09
N ASP A 19 22.95 28.18 -9.95
CA ASP A 19 22.33 27.92 -8.65
C ASP A 19 20.92 28.53 -8.58
N GLU A 20 20.77 29.79 -9.01
CA GLU A 20 19.45 30.43 -9.08
C GLU A 20 18.50 29.71 -10.04
N GLU A 21 18.99 29.31 -11.21
CA GLU A 21 18.19 28.58 -12.20
C GLU A 21 17.74 27.22 -11.66
N THR A 22 18.65 26.51 -10.97
CA THR A 22 18.32 25.24 -10.31
C THR A 22 17.21 25.43 -9.27
N LYS A 23 17.32 26.45 -8.41
CA LYS A 23 16.29 26.78 -7.41
C LYS A 23 14.93 27.11 -8.04
N ARG A 24 14.91 27.80 -9.19
CA ARG A 24 13.67 28.09 -9.93
C ARG A 24 13.06 26.81 -10.50
N ILE A 25 13.86 25.95 -11.11
CA ILE A 25 13.40 24.67 -11.66
C ILE A 25 12.84 23.78 -10.55
N GLU A 26 13.50 23.71 -9.41
CA GLU A 26 13.01 22.95 -8.24
C GLU A 26 11.64 23.45 -7.79
N ARG A 27 11.46 24.78 -7.67
CA ARG A 27 10.16 25.37 -7.32
C ARG A 27 9.08 25.00 -8.33
N LEU A 28 9.36 25.15 -9.63
CA LEU A 28 8.40 24.83 -10.69
C LEU A 28 8.06 23.33 -10.71
N ALA A 29 9.02 22.46 -10.44
CA ALA A 29 8.80 21.02 -10.38
C ALA A 29 7.88 20.65 -9.21
N VAL A 30 8.09 21.23 -8.03
CA VAL A 30 7.22 21.01 -6.86
C VAL A 30 5.80 21.50 -7.14
N GLU A 31 5.65 22.73 -7.65
CA GLU A 31 4.34 23.29 -7.99
C GLU A 31 3.60 22.44 -9.04
N LEU A 32 4.32 21.90 -10.01
CA LEU A 32 3.75 20.99 -11.00
C LEU A 32 3.24 19.71 -10.36
N ILE A 33 4.03 19.09 -9.46
CA ILE A 33 3.64 17.87 -8.74
C ILE A 33 2.37 18.13 -7.92
N ASP A 34 2.33 19.21 -7.14
CA ASP A 34 1.18 19.58 -6.32
C ASP A 34 -0.08 19.79 -7.15
N ARG A 35 0.06 20.46 -8.31
CA ARG A 35 -1.04 20.70 -9.24
C ARG A 35 -1.54 19.41 -9.87
N ARG A 36 -0.65 18.47 -10.20
CA ARG A 36 -1.01 17.17 -10.76
C ARG A 36 -1.71 16.30 -9.71
N LEU A 37 -1.20 16.24 -8.48
CA LEU A 37 -1.83 15.53 -7.38
C LEU A 37 -3.25 16.04 -7.12
N SER A 38 -3.42 17.37 -7.10
CA SER A 38 -4.73 18.01 -6.94
C SER A 38 -5.72 17.63 -8.05
N LYS A 39 -5.25 17.48 -9.30
CA LYS A 39 -6.09 17.01 -10.42
C LYS A 39 -6.52 15.56 -10.22
N ILE A 40 -5.58 14.68 -9.87
CA ILE A 40 -5.84 13.25 -9.62
C ILE A 40 -6.87 13.09 -8.50
N TRP A 41 -6.76 13.86 -7.42
CA TRP A 41 -7.73 13.86 -6.33
C TRP A 41 -9.14 14.23 -6.79
N ARG A 42 -9.30 15.31 -7.56
CA ARG A 42 -10.61 15.75 -8.07
C ARG A 42 -11.24 14.70 -8.99
N THR A 43 -10.43 14.08 -9.85
CA THR A 43 -10.91 13.03 -10.75
C THR A 43 -11.19 11.70 -10.04
N SER A 44 -10.53 11.43 -8.91
CA SER A 44 -10.91 10.30 -8.05
C SER A 44 -12.32 10.45 -7.48
N GLN A 45 -12.81 11.69 -7.32
CA GLN A 45 -14.14 11.97 -6.78
C GLN A 45 -15.22 11.98 -7.88
N ALA A 46 -14.92 12.58 -9.02
CA ALA A 46 -15.78 12.58 -10.20
C ALA A 46 -15.27 11.51 -11.16
N ASN A 47 -15.89 10.33 -11.21
CA ASN A 47 -15.54 9.09 -11.93
C ASN A 47 -15.04 9.26 -13.39
N THR A 48 -13.93 9.99 -13.56
CA THR A 48 -13.41 10.51 -14.83
C THR A 48 -11.97 10.09 -14.94
N HIS A 49 -11.57 9.65 -16.13
CA HIS A 49 -10.25 9.10 -16.36
C HIS A 49 -9.25 10.21 -16.68
N VAL A 50 -8.17 10.30 -15.91
CA VAL A 50 -7.00 11.11 -16.27
C VAL A 50 -5.99 10.20 -16.96
N ALA A 51 -5.39 10.67 -18.05
CA ALA A 51 -4.21 10.02 -18.62
C ALA A 51 -3.01 10.22 -17.65
N ALA A 52 -2.93 9.35 -16.65
CA ALA A 52 -1.86 9.35 -15.66
C ALA A 52 -0.55 8.87 -16.28
N HIS A 53 0.55 9.52 -15.93
CA HIS A 53 1.89 9.03 -16.26
C HIS A 53 2.18 7.75 -15.46
N ALA A 54 3.12 6.90 -15.91
CA ALA A 54 3.44 5.65 -15.22
C ALA A 54 3.80 5.88 -13.73
N SER A 55 4.50 6.97 -13.43
CA SER A 55 4.88 7.38 -12.08
C SER A 55 3.72 7.92 -11.23
N GLU A 56 2.51 8.06 -11.77
CA GLU A 56 1.34 8.59 -11.08
C GLU A 56 0.24 7.54 -10.87
N LYS A 57 0.35 6.40 -11.55
CA LYS A 57 -0.61 5.30 -11.44
C LYS A 57 -0.78 4.85 -9.99
N TRP A 58 0.33 4.75 -9.23
CA TRP A 58 0.28 4.40 -7.81
C TRP A 58 -0.54 5.41 -7.00
N ALA A 59 -0.35 6.72 -7.23
CA ALA A 59 -1.07 7.76 -6.51
C ALA A 59 -2.56 7.75 -6.85
N GLN A 60 -2.89 7.48 -8.13
CA GLN A 60 -4.28 7.32 -8.56
C GLN A 60 -4.96 6.12 -7.89
N GLU A 61 -4.27 4.97 -7.79
CA GLU A 61 -4.79 3.76 -7.16
C GLU A 61 -5.06 3.97 -5.66
N GLU A 62 -4.08 4.53 -4.93
CA GLU A 62 -4.21 4.84 -3.51
C GLU A 62 -5.32 5.86 -3.22
N LEU A 63 -5.37 6.97 -3.98
CA LEU A 63 -6.41 7.99 -3.80
C LEU A 63 -7.80 7.44 -4.13
N SER A 64 -7.93 6.57 -5.15
CA SER A 64 -9.20 5.93 -5.49
C SER A 64 -9.68 4.96 -4.41
N THR A 65 -8.75 4.21 -3.81
CA THR A 65 -9.02 3.32 -2.70
C THR A 65 -9.50 4.11 -1.48
N LEU A 66 -8.80 5.20 -1.15
CA LEU A 66 -9.19 6.11 -0.07
C LEU A 66 -10.57 6.74 -0.32
N ALA A 67 -10.83 7.22 -1.54
CA ALA A 67 -12.12 7.81 -1.91
C ALA A 67 -13.27 6.79 -1.78
N ARG A 68 -13.03 5.52 -2.14
CA ARG A 68 -14.00 4.42 -1.95
C ARG A 68 -14.27 4.15 -0.47
N HIS A 69 -13.23 4.07 0.35
CA HIS A 69 -13.39 3.89 1.80
C HIS A 69 -14.17 5.05 2.43
N TYR A 70 -13.85 6.29 2.05
CA TYR A 70 -14.58 7.46 2.55
C TYR A 70 -16.05 7.47 2.12
N ARG A 71 -16.35 7.03 0.90
CA ARG A 71 -17.73 6.89 0.42
C ARG A 71 -18.50 5.83 1.22
N LYS A 72 -17.91 4.66 1.42
CA LYS A 72 -18.50 3.59 2.23
C LYS A 72 -18.72 4.04 3.68
N PHE A 73 -17.73 4.70 4.29
CA PHE A 73 -17.85 5.29 5.62
C PHE A 73 -19.06 6.25 5.72
N LYS A 74 -19.23 7.12 4.73
CA LYS A 74 -20.37 8.04 4.66
C LYS A 74 -21.70 7.30 4.55
N GLU A 75 -21.76 6.25 3.73
CA GLU A 75 -22.96 5.41 3.55
C GLU A 75 -23.31 4.65 4.83
N ASP A 76 -22.34 3.97 5.46
CA ASP A 76 -22.50 3.21 6.70
C ASP A 76 -23.01 4.12 7.83
N THR A 77 -22.45 5.32 7.95
CA THR A 77 -22.87 6.33 8.95
C THR A 77 -24.31 6.77 8.74
N VAL A 78 -24.75 6.97 7.50
CA VAL A 78 -26.15 7.33 7.18
C VAL A 78 -27.10 6.18 7.47
N GLN A 79 -26.66 4.93 7.30
CA GLN A 79 -27.46 3.73 7.57
C GLN A 79 -27.47 3.32 9.06
N GLY A 80 -26.74 4.03 9.93
CA GLY A 80 -26.63 3.70 11.35
C GLY A 80 -25.82 2.42 11.61
N ILE A 81 -25.04 1.97 10.63
CA ILE A 81 -24.09 0.88 10.77
C ILE A 81 -22.83 1.47 11.38
N GLU A 82 -22.30 0.85 12.44
CA GLU A 82 -21.04 1.29 13.02
C GLU A 82 -19.94 1.21 11.95
N PRO A 83 -19.32 2.34 11.59
CA PRO A 83 -18.34 2.36 10.53
C PRO A 83 -17.11 1.55 10.93
N SER A 84 -16.92 0.39 10.30
CA SER A 84 -15.72 -0.44 10.46
C SER A 84 -14.53 0.24 9.75
N ASN A 85 -14.01 1.28 10.40
CA ASN A 85 -12.89 2.07 9.91
C ASN A 85 -11.57 1.40 10.29
N SER A 86 -11.26 0.29 9.66
CA SER A 86 -9.87 0.12 9.28
C SER A 86 -9.81 -0.19 7.79
N PRO A 87 -9.00 0.53 7.00
CA PRO A 87 -8.57 -0.06 5.73
C PRO A 87 -8.04 -1.42 6.13
N GLU A 88 -8.62 -2.50 5.61
CA GLU A 88 -8.17 -3.85 5.92
C GLU A 88 -6.67 -3.82 5.70
N LYS A 89 -5.89 -3.78 6.80
CA LYS A 89 -4.45 -3.97 6.73
C LYS A 89 -4.38 -5.30 6.04
N ARG A 90 -3.91 -5.32 4.79
CA ARG A 90 -3.62 -6.56 4.07
C ARG A 90 -2.89 -7.40 5.10
N LYS A 91 -3.56 -8.43 5.60
CA LYS A 91 -2.95 -9.27 6.63
C LYS A 91 -1.80 -9.89 5.86
N ASP A 92 -0.56 -9.49 6.08
CA ASP A 92 0.52 -10.05 5.26
C ASP A 92 0.66 -11.54 5.56
N ASN A 93 0.41 -11.92 6.81
CA ASN A 93 0.46 -13.29 7.31
C ASN A 93 -0.70 -13.59 8.26
N LEU A 94 -1.09 -14.87 8.31
CA LEU A 94 -2.14 -15.40 9.18
C LEU A 94 -1.62 -16.60 9.97
N LEU A 95 -1.94 -16.67 11.27
CA LEU A 95 -1.69 -17.84 12.10
C LEU A 95 -2.85 -18.83 11.94
N LEU A 96 -2.52 -20.07 11.60
CA LEU A 96 -3.47 -21.12 11.29
C LEU A 96 -3.19 -22.38 12.10
N ARG A 97 -4.24 -23.15 12.38
CA ARG A 97 -4.18 -24.55 12.83
C ARG A 97 -4.71 -25.48 11.75
N PHE A 98 -3.96 -26.51 11.37
CA PHE A 98 -4.38 -27.50 10.39
C PHE A 98 -5.36 -28.51 11.00
N VAL A 99 -6.44 -28.82 10.28
CA VAL A 99 -7.49 -29.76 10.72
C VAL A 99 -7.24 -31.18 10.20
N LYS A 100 -6.42 -31.29 9.14
CA LYS A 100 -6.04 -32.54 8.47
C LYS A 100 -4.60 -32.44 7.97
N ASP A 101 -3.98 -33.60 7.75
CA ASP A 101 -2.62 -33.68 7.21
C ASP A 101 -2.55 -33.07 5.80
N MET A 102 -1.45 -32.39 5.51
CA MET A 102 -1.28 -31.61 4.30
C MET A 102 0.17 -31.71 3.79
N PRO A 103 0.38 -32.02 2.50
CA PRO A 103 1.73 -32.07 1.93
C PRO A 103 2.38 -30.67 1.89
N SER A 104 3.67 -30.63 1.55
CA SER A 104 4.34 -29.35 1.31
C SER A 104 3.70 -28.60 0.14
N ILE A 105 3.45 -27.30 0.32
CA ILE A 105 2.92 -26.40 -0.71
C ILE A 105 3.93 -25.30 -1.03
N ILE A 106 3.90 -24.77 -2.25
CA ILE A 106 4.66 -23.58 -2.62
C ILE A 106 3.73 -22.38 -2.41
N GLY A 107 4.14 -21.44 -1.56
CA GLY A 107 3.37 -20.23 -1.28
C GLY A 107 3.56 -19.14 -2.33
N VAL A 108 2.70 -18.11 -2.27
CA VAL A 108 2.85 -16.85 -3.03
C VAL A 108 4.19 -16.12 -2.81
N ASP A 109 4.89 -16.43 -1.71
CA ASP A 109 6.23 -15.95 -1.40
C ASP A 109 7.34 -16.77 -2.07
N LEU A 110 6.98 -17.73 -2.94
CA LEU A 110 7.86 -18.69 -3.61
C LEU A 110 8.62 -19.61 -2.63
N LYS A 111 8.18 -19.70 -1.38
CA LYS A 111 8.75 -20.61 -0.38
C LYS A 111 7.91 -21.86 -0.25
N THR A 112 8.57 -22.96 0.04
CA THR A 112 7.92 -24.22 0.37
C THR A 112 7.52 -24.23 1.84
N HIS A 113 6.23 -24.47 2.11
CA HIS A 113 5.64 -24.55 3.44
C HIS A 113 5.14 -25.97 3.68
N GLY A 114 5.48 -26.57 4.82
CA GLY A 114 5.05 -27.93 5.19
C GLY A 114 6.08 -29.02 4.83
N PRO A 115 5.77 -30.31 5.04
CA PRO A 115 4.42 -30.87 5.26
C PRO A 115 3.87 -30.54 6.66
N PHE A 116 2.55 -30.50 6.78
CA PHE A 116 1.85 -30.23 8.03
C PHE A 116 1.01 -31.44 8.43
N THR A 117 1.00 -31.73 9.73
CA THR A 117 0.17 -32.75 10.35
C THR A 117 -1.06 -32.12 11.01
N LYS A 118 -2.08 -32.94 11.27
CA LYS A 118 -3.27 -32.51 11.99
C LYS A 118 -2.91 -31.86 13.33
N GLU A 119 -3.57 -30.73 13.63
CA GLU A 119 -3.34 -29.82 14.76
C GLU A 119 -2.05 -28.98 14.69
N ASP A 120 -1.21 -29.11 13.66
CA ASP A 120 -0.03 -28.24 13.53
C ASP A 120 -0.44 -26.78 13.40
N ILE A 121 0.42 -25.89 13.94
CA ILE A 121 0.23 -24.45 13.90
C ILE A 121 1.32 -23.83 13.03
N ALA A 122 0.92 -23.05 12.03
CA ALA A 122 1.85 -22.35 11.15
C ALA A 122 1.39 -20.93 10.83
N VAL A 123 2.35 -20.08 10.49
CA VAL A 123 2.11 -18.75 9.93
C VAL A 123 2.31 -18.83 8.44
N LEU A 124 1.26 -18.51 7.67
CA LEU A 124 1.31 -18.50 6.20
C LEU A 124 0.92 -17.13 5.64
N PRO A 125 1.39 -16.78 4.43
CA PRO A 125 0.87 -15.63 3.71
C PRO A 125 -0.66 -15.67 3.61
N TYR A 126 -1.31 -14.52 3.73
CA TYR A 126 -2.78 -14.46 3.83
C TYR A 126 -3.52 -15.12 2.67
N GLU A 127 -3.07 -14.93 1.43
CA GLU A 127 -3.71 -15.54 0.26
C GLU A 127 -3.71 -17.07 0.35
N ASN A 128 -2.58 -17.65 0.78
CA ASN A 128 -2.48 -19.11 0.98
C ASN A 128 -3.37 -19.54 2.15
N ALA A 129 -3.34 -18.79 3.25
CA ALA A 129 -4.07 -19.11 4.46
C ALA A 129 -5.60 -19.04 4.27
N GLU A 130 -6.08 -18.01 3.57
CA GLU A 130 -7.47 -17.82 3.23
C GLU A 130 -8.00 -18.96 2.35
N SER A 131 -7.21 -19.39 1.36
CA SER A 131 -7.55 -20.55 0.53
C SER A 131 -7.72 -21.83 1.36
N LEU A 132 -6.78 -22.09 2.29
CA LEU A 132 -6.83 -23.27 3.16
C LEU A 132 -8.01 -23.24 4.15
N ILE A 133 -8.39 -22.06 4.66
CA ILE A 133 -9.58 -21.89 5.49
C ILE A 133 -10.84 -22.15 4.68
N ARG A 134 -10.95 -21.57 3.47
CA ARG A 134 -12.12 -21.76 2.60
C ARG A 134 -12.31 -23.22 2.18
N GLN A 135 -11.22 -23.97 2.05
CA GLN A 135 -11.24 -25.41 1.79
C GLN A 135 -11.52 -26.27 3.03
N GLY A 136 -11.62 -25.67 4.22
CA GLY A 136 -11.82 -26.39 5.49
C GLY A 136 -10.61 -27.22 5.93
N THR A 137 -9.42 -26.90 5.42
CA THR A 137 -8.16 -27.60 5.74
C THR A 137 -7.45 -27.01 6.95
N ALA A 138 -7.69 -25.73 7.24
CA ALA A 138 -7.11 -25.03 8.38
C ALA A 138 -8.12 -24.05 9.01
N VAL A 139 -7.84 -23.61 10.24
CA VAL A 139 -8.66 -22.65 11.00
C VAL A 139 -7.78 -21.51 11.51
N GLU A 140 -8.24 -20.26 11.38
CA GLU A 140 -7.56 -19.06 11.94
C GLU A 140 -7.46 -19.16 13.46
N ILE A 141 -6.25 -19.00 14.00
CA ILE A 141 -6.04 -18.78 15.43
C ILE A 141 -5.81 -17.29 15.66
N ARG A 142 -6.63 -16.68 16.52
CA ARG A 142 -6.35 -15.34 17.04
C ARG A 142 -5.68 -15.49 18.40
N PRO A 143 -4.44 -15.02 18.58
CA PRO A 143 -3.84 -15.01 19.91
C PRO A 143 -4.75 -14.15 20.81
N SER A 144 -5.25 -14.76 21.89
CA SER A 144 -5.97 -14.02 22.92
C SER A 144 -5.03 -12.95 23.46
N ARG A 145 -5.42 -11.69 23.28
CA ARG A 145 -4.74 -10.53 23.85
C ARG A 145 -4.68 -10.77 25.36
N ARG A 146 -3.51 -11.11 25.90
CA ARG A 146 -3.29 -11.02 27.34
C ARG A 146 -3.26 -9.53 27.65
N ASP A 147 -4.37 -9.03 28.19
CA ASP A 147 -4.37 -7.78 28.93
C ASP A 147 -3.44 -7.98 30.12
N ASN A 148 -2.21 -7.47 30.00
CA ASN A 148 -1.30 -7.38 31.11
C ASN A 148 -1.84 -6.27 32.03
N GLY A 149 -2.34 -6.67 33.20
CA GLY A 149 -2.73 -5.78 34.29
C GLY A 149 -1.54 -5.06 34.91
#